data_AF-A0A945N5G2-F1
#
_entry.id   AF-A0A945N5G2-F1
#
_cell.length_a   1.000
_cell.length_b   1.000
_cell.length_c   1.000
_cell.angle_alpha   90.00
_cell.angle_beta   90.00
_cell.angle_gamma   90.00
#
_symmetry.space_group_name_H-M   'P 1'
#
loop_
_entity.id
_entity.type
_entity.pdbx_description
1 polymer ?
#
loop_
_entity_poly.entity_id
_entity_poly.type
_entity_poly.pdbx_seq_one_letter_code
_entity_poly.pdbx_strand_id
1 'polypeptide(L)'
;MTNPNPQSNVVIVGGGTAGWMAAAALSKLLGKTLNVRLVESEEIGTVGVGEATIPTLMTLHRLLKIDEAAFLKATQGTIKLGIQFENWQKEGHQYFHSFGYTGEGCWAAGFQHFWLKGQQLGFGDPDYGQYAPELVAAQAEKFGFLKPAALNYAYHMDASGYARFLREIAEANGASRIEGRIVDVLQKDNGDIASVVLANGDTISGDLFIDCSGFYGLLIDKTLGVGFDDYGDWLPCDRAIAVQTQSTRPPRPYTRSIAHSAGWQWQIPLQHRV
;
A
#
# COMPACT_ATOMS: atom_id res chain seq x y z
N MET A 1 -8.31 -13.23 -37.04
CA MET A 1 -6.84 -13.32 -37.00
C MET A 1 -6.47 -13.86 -35.64
N THR A 2 -6.16 -15.15 -35.55
CA THR A 2 -5.76 -15.85 -34.33
C THR A 2 -4.31 -15.50 -34.03
N ASN A 3 -4.03 -14.99 -32.83
CA ASN A 3 -2.68 -14.60 -32.43
C ASN A 3 -1.80 -15.88 -32.33
N PRO A 4 -0.70 -16.02 -33.09
CA PRO A 4 0.00 -17.30 -33.26
C PRO A 4 0.96 -17.68 -32.12
N ASN A 5 1.11 -16.86 -31.08
CA ASN A 5 1.88 -17.23 -29.89
C ASN A 5 0.93 -17.73 -28.79
N PRO A 6 1.15 -18.94 -28.23
CA PRO A 6 0.41 -19.37 -27.04
C PRO A 6 0.64 -18.32 -25.94
N GLN A 7 -0.45 -17.83 -25.34
CA GLN A 7 -0.35 -16.87 -24.23
C GLN A 7 0.40 -17.52 -23.08
N SER A 8 1.51 -16.90 -22.65
CA SER A 8 2.24 -17.35 -21.47
C SER A 8 1.35 -17.26 -20.23
N ASN A 9 1.40 -18.31 -19.44
CA ASN A 9 0.60 -18.46 -18.24
C ASN A 9 1.32 -17.86 -17.03
N VAL A 10 0.73 -16.82 -16.43
CA VAL A 10 1.20 -16.27 -15.16
C VAL A 10 0.28 -16.74 -14.05
N VAL A 11 0.85 -17.41 -13.05
CA VAL A 11 0.13 -17.91 -11.88
C VAL A 11 0.52 -17.07 -10.66
N ILE A 12 -0.44 -16.35 -10.10
CA ILE A 12 -0.28 -15.56 -8.88
C ILE A 12 -0.77 -16.42 -7.72
N VAL A 13 0.08 -16.62 -6.71
CA VAL A 13 -0.20 -17.47 -5.56
C VAL A 13 -0.46 -16.60 -4.34
N GLY A 14 -1.71 -16.55 -3.88
CA GLY A 14 -2.14 -15.69 -2.78
C GLY A 14 -2.90 -14.47 -3.29
N GLY A 15 -3.98 -14.16 -2.57
CA GLY A 15 -4.88 -13.04 -2.86
C GLY A 15 -4.49 -11.76 -2.13
N GLY A 16 -5.49 -11.13 -1.50
CA GLY A 16 -5.32 -9.89 -0.77
C GLY A 16 -4.82 -8.73 -1.66
N THR A 17 -4.28 -7.70 -1.04
CA THR A 17 -3.84 -6.49 -1.76
C THR A 17 -2.69 -6.79 -2.74
N ALA A 18 -1.72 -7.63 -2.34
CA ALA A 18 -0.57 -7.96 -3.18
C ALA A 18 -0.97 -8.73 -4.44
N GLY A 19 -1.72 -9.83 -4.28
CA GLY A 19 -2.13 -10.67 -5.41
C GLY A 19 -3.04 -9.92 -6.38
N TRP A 20 -4.04 -9.21 -5.87
CA TRP A 20 -5.00 -8.49 -6.73
C TRP A 20 -4.40 -7.25 -7.39
N MET A 21 -3.39 -6.61 -6.79
CA MET A 21 -2.62 -5.55 -7.43
C MET A 21 -1.76 -6.08 -8.59
N ALA A 22 -1.09 -7.22 -8.39
CA ALA A 22 -0.34 -7.89 -9.46
C ALA A 22 -1.27 -8.34 -10.60
N ALA A 23 -2.41 -8.97 -10.26
CA ALA A 23 -3.39 -9.45 -11.23
C ALA A 23 -3.98 -8.29 -12.05
N ALA A 24 -4.41 -7.21 -11.40
CA ALA A 24 -4.97 -6.05 -12.07
C ALA A 24 -3.96 -5.36 -13.00
N ALA A 25 -2.70 -5.21 -12.57
CA ALA A 25 -1.65 -4.62 -13.40
C ALA A 25 -1.34 -5.49 -14.63
N LEU A 26 -1.13 -6.78 -14.44
CA LEU A 26 -0.77 -7.69 -15.53
C LEU A 26 -1.93 -7.89 -16.50
N SER A 27 -3.16 -8.11 -16.02
CA SER A 27 -4.30 -8.32 -16.93
C SER A 27 -4.67 -7.05 -17.68
N LYS A 28 -4.62 -5.87 -17.02
CA LYS A 28 -4.94 -4.60 -17.67
C LYS A 28 -3.95 -4.21 -18.77
N LEU A 29 -2.65 -4.41 -18.52
CA LEU A 29 -1.59 -3.94 -19.41
C LEU A 29 -1.18 -4.99 -20.44
N LEU A 30 -1.19 -6.27 -20.04
CA LEU A 30 -0.63 -7.38 -20.81
C LEU A 30 -1.62 -8.54 -21.03
N GLY A 31 -2.89 -8.43 -20.63
CA GLY A 31 -3.89 -9.51 -20.74
C GLY A 31 -4.21 -9.98 -22.17
N LYS A 32 -3.76 -9.25 -23.20
CA LYS A 32 -3.80 -9.73 -24.60
C LYS A 32 -2.72 -10.76 -24.92
N THR A 33 -1.63 -10.75 -24.16
CA THR A 33 -0.43 -11.58 -24.36
C THR A 33 -0.26 -12.62 -23.25
N LEU A 34 -0.76 -12.34 -22.04
CA LEU A 34 -0.64 -13.20 -20.87
C LEU A 34 -2.01 -13.77 -20.47
N ASN A 35 -2.01 -15.04 -20.06
CA ASN A 35 -3.11 -15.65 -19.34
C ASN A 35 -2.84 -15.55 -17.83
N VAL A 36 -3.53 -14.66 -17.14
CA VAL A 36 -3.32 -14.38 -15.71
C VAL A 36 -4.30 -15.20 -14.89
N ARG A 37 -3.78 -16.08 -14.03
CA ARG A 37 -4.56 -16.88 -13.07
C ARG A 37 -4.10 -16.56 -11.66
N LEU A 38 -5.04 -16.25 -10.78
CA LEU A 38 -4.77 -16.02 -9.37
C LEU A 38 -5.41 -17.14 -8.55
N VAL A 39 -4.60 -17.80 -7.72
CA VAL A 39 -5.04 -18.83 -6.78
C VAL A 39 -5.10 -18.22 -5.38
N GLU A 40 -6.27 -18.21 -4.77
CA GLU A 40 -6.47 -17.77 -3.38
C GLU A 40 -7.45 -18.70 -2.65
N SER A 41 -7.40 -18.71 -1.32
CA SER A 41 -8.31 -19.50 -0.48
C SER A 41 -9.03 -18.57 0.50
N GLU A 42 -10.35 -18.71 0.61
CA GLU A 42 -11.17 -17.97 1.58
C GLU A 42 -10.92 -18.43 3.02
N GLU A 43 -10.37 -19.65 3.20
CA GLU A 43 -9.94 -20.17 4.50
C GLU A 43 -8.77 -19.36 5.08
N ILE A 44 -7.99 -18.70 4.22
CA ILE A 44 -6.82 -17.91 4.61
C ILE A 44 -7.22 -16.45 4.62
N GLY A 45 -7.55 -15.95 5.81
CA GLY A 45 -7.91 -14.56 6.01
C GLY A 45 -6.78 -13.59 5.64
N THR A 46 -7.14 -12.38 5.22
CA THR A 46 -6.21 -11.27 5.06
C THR A 46 -6.10 -10.46 6.36
N VAL A 47 -4.98 -9.76 6.53
CA VAL A 47 -4.83 -8.79 7.62
C VAL A 47 -5.67 -7.55 7.28
N GLY A 48 -6.92 -7.54 7.74
CA GLY A 48 -7.91 -6.49 7.46
C GLY A 48 -7.78 -5.25 8.34
N VAL A 49 -6.60 -4.62 8.38
CA VAL A 49 -6.41 -3.33 9.08
C VAL A 49 -6.62 -2.16 8.12
N GLY A 50 -7.08 -1.01 8.62
CA GLY A 50 -7.04 0.22 7.83
C GLY A 50 -5.61 0.49 7.37
N GLU A 51 -5.42 0.78 6.09
CA GLU A 51 -4.10 1.00 5.49
C GLU A 51 -3.89 2.48 5.17
N ALA A 52 -2.70 2.98 5.47
CA ALA A 52 -2.25 4.30 5.07
C ALA A 52 -1.26 4.18 3.92
N THR A 53 -1.42 5.01 2.89
CA THR A 53 -0.61 4.94 1.66
C THR A 53 0.31 6.16 1.52
N ILE A 54 1.02 6.22 0.40
CA ILE A 54 1.85 7.35 -0.02
C ILE A 54 1.48 7.77 -1.46
N PRO A 55 1.86 8.99 -1.91
CA PRO A 55 1.37 9.54 -3.19
C PRO A 55 1.67 8.70 -4.43
N THR A 56 2.68 7.82 -4.39
CA THR A 56 3.03 6.94 -5.52
C THR A 56 1.94 5.95 -5.90
N LEU A 57 0.96 5.66 -5.01
CA LEU A 57 -0.21 4.85 -5.36
C LEU A 57 -1.01 5.48 -6.51
N MET A 58 -1.05 6.81 -6.60
CA MET A 58 -1.71 7.51 -7.70
C MET A 58 -1.10 7.17 -9.06
N THR A 59 0.20 6.86 -9.11
CA THR A 59 0.86 6.43 -10.35
C THR A 59 0.31 5.09 -10.81
N LEU A 60 0.15 4.13 -9.89
CA LEU A 60 -0.50 2.85 -10.18
C LEU A 60 -1.96 3.07 -10.63
N HIS A 61 -2.71 3.92 -9.94
CA HIS A 61 -4.10 4.22 -10.31
C HIS A 61 -4.21 4.84 -11.71
N ARG A 62 -3.32 5.76 -12.07
CA ARG A 62 -3.25 6.32 -13.43
C ARG A 62 -2.93 5.25 -14.47
N LEU A 63 -2.00 4.34 -14.17
CA LEU A 63 -1.65 3.23 -15.05
C LEU A 63 -2.84 2.29 -15.28
N LEU A 64 -3.60 2.00 -14.23
CA LEU A 64 -4.81 1.16 -14.28
C LEU A 64 -6.05 1.91 -14.79
N LYS A 65 -5.95 3.23 -15.00
CA LYS A 65 -7.06 4.15 -15.32
C LYS A 65 -8.19 4.08 -14.30
N ILE A 66 -7.83 4.01 -13.03
CA ILE A 66 -8.76 4.03 -11.90
C ILE A 66 -9.28 5.46 -11.73
N ASP A 67 -10.60 5.59 -11.63
CA ASP A 67 -11.25 6.82 -11.17
C ASP A 67 -11.09 6.94 -9.64
N GLU A 68 -10.55 8.07 -9.19
CA GLU A 68 -10.22 8.30 -7.78
C GLU A 68 -11.46 8.31 -6.88
N ALA A 69 -12.57 8.90 -7.35
CA ALA A 69 -13.81 8.96 -6.58
C ALA A 69 -14.44 7.57 -6.43
N ALA A 70 -14.43 6.75 -7.49
CA ALA A 70 -14.86 5.37 -7.45
C ALA A 70 -14.01 4.54 -6.48
N PHE A 71 -12.68 4.69 -6.53
CA PHE A 71 -11.75 4.04 -5.59
C PHE A 71 -12.04 4.44 -4.14
N LEU A 72 -12.15 5.73 -3.83
CA LEU A 72 -12.43 6.22 -2.47
C LEU A 72 -13.76 5.68 -1.94
N LYS A 73 -14.78 5.62 -2.80
CA LYS A 73 -16.09 5.05 -2.45
C LYS A 73 -16.00 3.54 -2.16
N ALA A 74 -15.32 2.78 -3.03
CA ALA A 74 -15.18 1.33 -2.89
C ALA A 74 -14.38 0.92 -1.65
N THR A 75 -13.42 1.77 -1.24
CA THR A 75 -12.51 1.49 -0.12
C THR A 75 -12.89 2.21 1.17
N GLN A 76 -13.99 2.97 1.17
CA GLN A 76 -14.38 3.81 2.32
C GLN A 76 -13.24 4.75 2.76
N GLY A 77 -12.43 5.16 1.79
CA GLY A 77 -11.16 5.82 2.01
C GLY A 77 -11.30 7.30 2.34
N THR A 78 -10.25 7.84 2.97
CA THR A 78 -10.11 9.27 3.26
C THR A 78 -8.77 9.78 2.74
N ILE A 79 -8.57 11.09 2.83
CA ILE A 79 -7.35 11.75 2.37
C ILE A 79 -6.29 11.74 3.47
N LYS A 80 -5.02 11.62 3.05
CA LYS A 80 -3.84 11.71 3.91
C LYS A 80 -2.90 12.79 3.38
N LEU A 81 -2.54 13.75 4.20
CA LEU A 81 -1.58 14.82 3.93
C LEU A 81 -0.20 14.58 4.57
N GLY A 82 -0.11 13.59 5.47
CA GLY A 82 1.12 13.26 6.17
C GLY A 82 0.89 12.35 7.37
N ILE A 83 1.87 12.32 8.25
CA ILE A 83 1.85 11.55 9.50
C ILE A 83 2.17 12.50 10.67
N GLN A 84 1.28 12.53 11.66
CA GLN A 84 1.52 13.17 12.95
C GLN A 84 2.26 12.20 13.86
N PHE A 85 3.49 12.52 14.23
CA PHE A 85 4.28 11.77 15.20
C PHE A 85 4.11 12.39 16.58
N GLU A 86 3.80 11.55 17.57
CA GLU A 86 3.54 11.96 18.95
C GLU A 86 4.40 11.14 19.92
N ASN A 87 4.96 11.78 20.94
CA ASN A 87 5.77 11.19 22.01
C ASN A 87 7.11 10.54 21.57
N TRP A 88 7.50 10.64 20.30
CA TRP A 88 8.71 9.99 19.78
C TRP A 88 10.02 10.54 20.35
N GLN A 89 10.15 11.86 20.46
CA GLN A 89 11.37 12.48 21.03
C GLN A 89 11.33 12.47 22.57
N LYS A 90 10.18 12.87 23.13
CA LYS A 90 9.85 12.85 24.56
C LYS A 90 8.34 12.94 24.72
N GLU A 91 7.83 12.55 25.88
CA GLU A 91 6.41 12.67 26.20
C GLU A 91 5.91 14.11 26.02
N GLY A 92 4.75 14.27 25.38
CA GLY A 92 4.15 15.55 25.04
C GLY A 92 4.74 16.26 23.81
N HIS A 93 5.84 15.76 23.23
CA HIS A 93 6.40 16.31 21.99
C HIS A 93 5.66 15.77 20.76
N GLN A 94 5.43 16.63 19.78
CA GLN A 94 4.77 16.29 18.53
C GLN A 94 5.47 16.95 17.34
N TYR A 95 5.59 16.25 16.23
CA TYR A 95 6.00 16.83 14.94
C TYR A 95 5.25 16.17 13.79
N PHE A 96 5.18 16.86 12.66
CA PHE A 96 4.42 16.39 11.50
C PHE A 96 5.36 16.11 10.33
N HIS A 97 5.23 14.94 9.73
CA HIS A 97 5.87 14.60 8.46
C HIS A 97 4.82 14.74 7.35
N SER A 98 4.75 15.92 6.75
CA SER A 98 3.86 16.16 5.62
C SER A 98 4.40 15.55 4.33
N PHE A 99 3.51 15.29 3.40
CA PHE A 99 3.90 15.22 1.99
C PHE A 99 4.28 16.62 1.47
N GLY A 100 4.68 16.68 0.20
CA GLY A 100 5.02 17.93 -0.46
C GLY A 100 6.38 18.47 -0.05
N TYR A 101 6.52 19.80 -0.13
CA TYR A 101 7.76 20.51 0.13
C TYR A 101 7.52 21.66 1.11
N THR A 102 8.55 22.00 1.88
CA THR A 102 8.53 23.14 2.80
C THR A 102 9.24 24.32 2.17
N GLY A 103 8.54 25.45 2.07
CA GLY A 103 9.03 26.70 1.52
C GLY A 103 9.56 26.59 0.09
N GLU A 104 10.43 27.52 -0.28
CA GLU A 104 11.02 27.60 -1.60
C GLU A 104 12.54 27.72 -1.49
N GLY A 105 13.25 26.71 -1.99
CA GLY A 105 14.70 26.73 -2.12
C GLY A 105 15.15 27.41 -3.41
N CYS A 106 16.43 27.32 -3.71
CA CYS A 106 16.97 27.70 -5.01
C CYS A 106 17.98 26.65 -5.52
N TRP A 107 18.52 26.86 -6.72
CA TRP A 107 19.48 25.95 -7.34
C TRP A 107 20.72 25.67 -6.47
N ALA A 108 21.09 26.60 -5.58
CA ALA A 108 22.29 26.50 -4.76
C ALA A 108 22.04 25.82 -3.40
N ALA A 109 20.83 25.90 -2.85
CA ALA A 109 20.51 25.37 -1.53
C ALA A 109 19.00 25.13 -1.34
N GLY A 110 18.65 24.12 -0.54
CA GLY A 110 17.27 23.90 -0.11
C GLY A 110 16.77 24.96 0.88
N PHE A 111 15.44 25.09 0.98
CA PHE A 111 14.78 26.10 1.82
C PHE A 111 15.25 26.08 3.28
N GLN A 112 15.56 24.90 3.83
CA GLN A 112 16.02 24.73 5.20
C GLN A 112 17.26 25.58 5.54
N HIS A 113 18.16 25.82 4.58
CA HIS A 113 19.34 26.63 4.82
C HIS A 113 18.99 28.11 4.99
N PHE A 114 18.06 28.61 4.18
CA PHE A 114 17.56 29.97 4.26
C PHE A 114 16.75 30.19 5.54
N TRP A 115 15.89 29.22 5.88
CA TRP A 115 15.12 29.26 7.13
C TRP A 115 16.04 29.27 8.35
N LEU A 116 17.04 28.39 8.43
CA LEU A 116 18.02 28.37 9.53
C LEU A 116 18.76 29.70 9.65
N LYS A 117 19.15 30.31 8.53
CA LYS A 117 19.79 31.64 8.56
C LYS A 117 18.82 32.73 9.00
N GLY A 118 17.57 32.67 8.57
CA GLY A 118 16.48 33.54 9.02
C GLY A 118 16.31 33.49 10.53
N GLN A 119 16.25 32.29 11.11
CA GLN A 119 16.16 32.09 12.57
C GLN A 119 17.32 32.74 13.33
N GLN A 120 18.56 32.58 12.84
CA GLN A 120 19.73 33.24 13.45
C GLN A 120 19.66 34.77 13.39
N LEU A 121 18.98 35.33 12.39
CA LEU A 121 18.80 36.76 12.20
C LEU A 121 17.52 37.29 12.89
N GLY A 122 16.73 36.43 13.54
CA GLY A 122 15.45 36.81 14.14
C GLY A 122 14.35 37.12 13.12
N PHE A 123 14.38 36.47 11.95
CA PHE A 123 13.46 36.67 10.84
C PHE A 123 12.71 35.38 10.46
N GLY A 124 11.44 35.52 10.11
CA GLY A 124 10.57 34.41 9.72
C GLY A 124 9.90 33.71 10.90
N ASP A 125 9.03 32.75 10.60
CA ASP A 125 8.33 31.94 11.57
C ASP A 125 9.29 30.88 12.16
N PRO A 126 9.39 30.76 13.50
CA PRO A 126 10.24 29.77 14.16
C PRO A 126 9.74 28.32 14.02
N ASP A 127 8.52 28.10 13.54
CA ASP A 127 8.04 26.79 13.15
C ASP A 127 8.25 26.58 11.65
N TYR A 128 9.22 25.70 11.31
CA TYR A 128 9.51 25.30 9.93
C TYR A 128 8.26 24.79 9.20
N GLY A 129 7.34 24.17 9.92
CA GLY A 129 6.10 23.62 9.38
C GLY A 129 5.14 24.66 8.82
N GLN A 130 5.20 25.92 9.26
CA GLN A 130 4.33 27.00 8.75
C GLN A 130 4.57 27.30 7.26
N TYR A 131 5.70 26.84 6.72
CA TYR A 131 6.05 26.97 5.31
C TYR A 131 5.66 25.73 4.47
N ALA A 132 4.98 24.74 5.05
CA ALA A 132 4.52 23.53 4.35
C ALA A 132 2.98 23.54 4.20
N PRO A 133 2.43 23.78 3.00
CA PRO A 133 0.99 23.87 2.79
C PRO A 133 0.19 22.66 3.28
N GLU A 134 0.71 21.45 3.07
CA GLU A 134 0.10 20.19 3.50
C GLU A 134 0.04 20.08 5.03
N LEU A 135 1.08 20.54 5.73
CA LEU A 135 1.11 20.56 7.19
C LEU A 135 0.09 21.56 7.74
N VAL A 136 0.05 22.78 7.19
CA VAL A 136 -0.91 23.81 7.59
C VAL A 136 -2.35 23.34 7.33
N ALA A 137 -2.60 22.71 6.19
CA ALA A 137 -3.91 22.12 5.88
C ALA A 137 -4.26 20.96 6.83
N ALA A 138 -3.29 20.11 7.18
CA ALA A 138 -3.49 19.02 8.12
C ALA A 138 -3.82 19.53 9.53
N GLN A 139 -3.10 20.54 10.04
CA GLN A 139 -3.37 21.18 11.32
C GLN A 139 -4.75 21.84 11.36
N ALA A 140 -5.18 22.42 10.23
CA ALA A 140 -6.53 22.97 10.08
C ALA A 140 -7.63 21.91 9.87
N GLU A 141 -7.27 20.63 9.81
CA GLU A 141 -8.15 19.49 9.46
C GLU A 141 -8.94 19.73 8.16
N LYS A 142 -8.29 20.34 7.16
CA LYS A 142 -8.90 20.72 5.87
C LYS A 142 -8.27 20.02 4.68
N PHE A 143 -9.08 19.75 3.68
CA PHE A 143 -8.63 19.34 2.36
C PHE A 143 -9.57 19.88 1.29
N GLY A 144 -9.03 20.18 0.12
CA GLY A 144 -9.81 20.56 -1.07
C GLY A 144 -9.03 20.25 -2.33
N PHE A 145 -9.74 19.86 -3.39
CA PHE A 145 -9.17 19.66 -4.71
C PHE A 145 -8.92 21.01 -5.38
N LEU A 146 -7.90 21.74 -4.93
CA LEU A 146 -7.54 23.04 -5.46
C LEU A 146 -6.70 22.88 -6.73
N LYS A 147 -7.06 23.61 -7.79
CA LYS A 147 -6.22 23.83 -8.98
C LYS A 147 -6.02 25.34 -9.14
N PRO A 148 -4.81 25.84 -9.49
CA PRO A 148 -3.62 25.09 -9.91
C PRO A 148 -2.66 24.65 -8.78
N ALA A 149 -2.86 25.05 -7.52
CA ALA A 149 -2.01 24.69 -6.39
C ALA A 149 -2.54 23.45 -5.64
N ALA A 150 -2.37 22.27 -6.23
CA ALA A 150 -2.79 21.02 -5.61
C ALA A 150 -1.86 20.66 -4.44
N LEU A 151 -2.44 20.41 -3.27
CA LEU A 151 -1.73 19.76 -2.17
C LEU A 151 -1.26 18.37 -2.62
N ASN A 152 -0.14 17.91 -2.06
CA ASN A 152 0.32 16.54 -2.17
C ASN A 152 -0.42 15.68 -1.14
N TYR A 153 -1.02 14.59 -1.59
CA TYR A 153 -1.79 13.71 -0.71
C TYR A 153 -1.71 12.25 -1.16
N ALA A 154 -2.15 11.40 -0.25
CA ALA A 154 -2.38 9.98 -0.44
C ALA A 154 -3.71 9.61 0.23
N TYR A 155 -3.90 8.32 0.52
CA TYR A 155 -5.16 7.80 1.03
C TYR A 155 -4.98 6.99 2.32
N HIS A 156 -5.99 7.06 3.18
CA HIS A 156 -6.34 5.97 4.07
C HIS A 156 -7.40 5.12 3.38
N MET A 157 -7.33 3.79 3.47
CA MET A 157 -8.26 2.90 2.80
C MET A 157 -8.51 1.61 3.56
N ASP A 158 -9.66 0.99 3.33
CA ASP A 158 -9.92 -0.40 3.70
C ASP A 158 -9.20 -1.34 2.71
N ALA A 159 -8.19 -2.06 3.19
CA ALA A 159 -7.39 -2.98 2.38
C ALA A 159 -8.22 -4.08 1.72
N SER A 160 -9.21 -4.62 2.43
CA SER A 160 -10.09 -5.66 1.90
C SER A 160 -11.03 -5.09 0.84
N GLY A 161 -11.52 -3.86 1.07
CA GLY A 161 -12.25 -3.11 0.05
C GLY A 161 -11.41 -2.87 -1.21
N TYR A 162 -10.12 -2.53 -1.05
CA TYR A 162 -9.22 -2.28 -2.17
C TYR A 162 -8.89 -3.55 -2.95
N ALA A 163 -8.61 -4.66 -2.27
CA ALA A 163 -8.40 -5.95 -2.91
C ALA A 163 -9.61 -6.40 -3.75
N ARG A 164 -10.83 -6.25 -3.22
CA ARG A 164 -12.07 -6.52 -4.00
C ARG A 164 -12.22 -5.61 -5.21
N PHE A 165 -11.96 -4.31 -5.04
CA PHE A 165 -12.01 -3.35 -6.15
C PHE A 165 -11.00 -3.69 -7.27
N LEU A 166 -9.77 -4.08 -6.88
CA LEU A 166 -8.76 -4.52 -7.83
C LEU A 166 -9.11 -5.85 -8.50
N ARG A 167 -9.76 -6.77 -7.77
CA ARG A 167 -10.31 -8.00 -8.34
C ARG A 167 -11.28 -7.73 -9.47
N GLU A 168 -12.25 -6.83 -9.27
CA GLU A 168 -13.21 -6.46 -10.32
C GLU A 168 -12.49 -5.94 -11.57
N ILE A 169 -11.45 -5.11 -11.40
CA ILE A 169 -10.62 -4.63 -12.50
C ILE A 169 -9.88 -5.80 -13.17
N ALA A 170 -9.28 -6.69 -12.39
CA ALA A 170 -8.49 -7.79 -12.91
C ALA A 170 -9.35 -8.76 -13.76
N GLU A 171 -10.50 -9.18 -13.22
CA GLU A 171 -11.46 -10.08 -13.87
C GLU A 171 -12.07 -9.44 -15.13
N ALA A 172 -12.42 -8.14 -15.07
CA ALA A 172 -12.90 -7.41 -16.25
C ALA A 172 -11.86 -7.30 -17.38
N ASN A 173 -10.58 -7.54 -17.09
CA ASN A 173 -9.49 -7.57 -18.07
C ASN A 173 -8.95 -8.99 -18.30
N GLY A 174 -9.73 -10.02 -17.96
CA GLY A 174 -9.48 -11.42 -18.34
C GLY A 174 -8.66 -12.24 -17.34
N ALA A 175 -8.33 -11.70 -16.15
CA ALA A 175 -7.75 -12.52 -15.10
C ALA A 175 -8.79 -13.54 -14.58
N SER A 176 -8.35 -14.77 -14.31
CA SER A 176 -9.21 -15.80 -13.74
C SER A 176 -8.86 -16.05 -12.27
N ARG A 177 -9.87 -15.96 -11.40
CA ARG A 177 -9.76 -16.43 -10.02
C ARG A 177 -9.94 -17.94 -9.96
N ILE A 178 -9.06 -18.60 -9.22
CA ILE A 178 -9.15 -20.01 -8.87
C ILE A 178 -9.23 -20.06 -7.35
N GLU A 179 -10.37 -20.48 -6.83
CA GLU A 179 -10.51 -20.73 -5.39
C GLU A 179 -9.85 -22.07 -5.06
N GLY A 180 -9.03 -22.08 -4.02
CA GLY A 180 -8.51 -23.32 -3.46
C GLY A 180 -7.25 -23.13 -2.64
N ARG A 181 -7.09 -23.98 -1.63
CA ARG A 181 -5.87 -24.04 -0.83
C ARG A 181 -4.80 -24.85 -1.56
N ILE A 182 -3.63 -24.28 -1.76
CA ILE A 182 -2.48 -24.98 -2.31
C ILE A 182 -1.91 -25.92 -1.25
N VAL A 183 -1.66 -27.17 -1.64
CA VAL A 183 -1.11 -28.22 -0.77
C VAL A 183 0.28 -28.67 -1.18
N ASP A 184 0.67 -28.43 -2.44
CA ASP A 184 1.98 -28.82 -2.95
C ASP A 184 2.42 -27.92 -4.12
N VAL A 185 3.72 -27.88 -4.39
CA VAL A 185 4.34 -27.14 -5.50
C VAL A 185 5.29 -28.07 -6.23
N LEU A 186 5.01 -28.34 -7.51
CA LEU A 186 5.83 -29.22 -8.31
C LEU A 186 6.91 -28.41 -9.04
N GLN A 187 8.15 -28.88 -8.95
CA GLN A 187 9.29 -28.32 -9.66
C GLN A 187 9.69 -29.20 -10.84
N LYS A 188 10.27 -28.58 -11.86
CA LYS A 188 10.97 -29.26 -12.96
C LYS A 188 12.35 -29.71 -12.48
N ASP A 189 13.00 -30.56 -13.27
CA ASP A 189 14.36 -31.06 -12.98
C ASP A 189 15.41 -29.94 -12.83
N ASN A 190 15.18 -28.78 -13.46
CA ASN A 190 16.07 -27.61 -13.37
C ASN A 190 15.81 -26.71 -12.15
N GLY A 191 14.84 -27.06 -11.30
CA GLY A 191 14.44 -26.28 -10.12
C GLY A 191 13.37 -25.23 -10.37
N ASP A 192 12.97 -24.96 -11.62
CA ASP A 192 11.87 -24.04 -11.90
C ASP A 192 10.54 -24.62 -11.42
N ILE A 193 9.63 -23.75 -10.98
CA ILE A 193 8.27 -24.16 -10.63
C ILE A 193 7.52 -24.55 -11.92
N ALA A 194 6.90 -25.73 -11.89
CA ALA A 194 6.06 -26.25 -12.98
C ALA A 194 4.57 -25.96 -12.72
N SER A 195 4.11 -26.20 -11.50
CA SER A 195 2.69 -26.08 -11.12
C SER A 195 2.48 -25.98 -9.61
N VAL A 196 1.29 -25.53 -9.22
CA VAL A 196 0.77 -25.65 -7.85
C VAL A 196 -0.37 -26.67 -7.82
N VAL A 197 -0.43 -27.48 -6.76
CA VAL A 197 -1.46 -28.50 -6.56
C VAL A 197 -2.42 -28.03 -5.49
N LEU A 198 -3.72 -28.04 -5.78
CA LEU A 198 -4.78 -27.63 -4.87
C LEU A 198 -5.26 -28.83 -4.03
N ALA A 199 -5.86 -28.55 -2.88
CA ALA A 199 -6.37 -29.57 -1.96
C ALA A 199 -7.46 -30.47 -2.59
N ASN A 200 -8.15 -30.00 -3.63
CA ASN A 200 -9.13 -30.77 -4.38
C ASN A 200 -8.50 -31.71 -5.45
N GLY A 201 -7.17 -31.68 -5.61
CA GLY A 201 -6.42 -32.45 -6.59
C GLY A 201 -6.14 -31.72 -7.91
N ASP A 202 -6.71 -30.53 -8.13
CA ASP A 202 -6.45 -29.76 -9.34
C ASP A 202 -4.99 -29.29 -9.38
N THR A 203 -4.41 -29.30 -10.58
CA THR A 203 -3.03 -28.86 -10.81
C THR A 203 -3.02 -27.65 -11.74
N ILE A 204 -2.46 -26.54 -11.26
CA ILE A 204 -2.39 -25.28 -12.00
C ILE A 204 -0.95 -25.05 -12.47
N SER A 205 -0.66 -25.49 -13.69
CA SER A 205 0.66 -25.30 -14.33
C SER A 205 0.85 -23.87 -14.81
N GLY A 206 2.08 -23.35 -14.86
CA GLY A 206 2.38 -21.97 -15.29
C GLY A 206 3.78 -21.82 -15.87
N ASP A 207 4.02 -20.69 -16.52
CA ASP A 207 5.32 -20.33 -17.10
C ASP A 207 6.06 -19.33 -16.20
N LEU A 208 5.32 -18.49 -15.47
CA LEU A 208 5.81 -17.57 -14.45
C LEU A 208 4.92 -17.67 -13.23
N PHE A 209 5.53 -17.68 -12.04
CA PHE A 209 4.83 -17.69 -10.76
C PHE A 209 5.16 -16.43 -9.96
N ILE A 210 4.14 -15.82 -9.35
CA ILE A 210 4.29 -14.64 -8.50
C ILE A 210 3.82 -15.02 -7.09
N ASP A 211 4.74 -15.01 -6.13
CA ASP A 211 4.44 -15.35 -4.75
C ASP A 211 3.84 -14.14 -4.02
N CYS A 212 2.56 -14.24 -3.67
CA CYS A 212 1.79 -13.31 -2.86
C CYS A 212 1.19 -14.02 -1.63
N SER A 213 1.80 -15.13 -1.19
CA SER A 213 1.31 -15.95 -0.06
C SER A 213 1.58 -15.34 1.33
N GLY A 214 2.07 -14.10 1.38
CA GLY A 214 2.38 -13.38 2.61
C GLY A 214 3.64 -13.92 3.30
N PHE A 215 3.69 -13.80 4.64
CA PHE A 215 4.83 -14.28 5.45
C PHE A 215 5.10 -15.78 5.34
N TYR A 216 4.15 -16.56 4.80
CA TYR A 216 4.36 -17.99 4.60
C TYR A 216 5.38 -18.29 3.51
N GLY A 217 5.52 -17.41 2.50
CA GLY A 217 6.55 -17.52 1.45
C GLY A 217 6.53 -18.87 0.74
N LEU A 218 5.34 -19.35 0.34
CA LEU A 218 5.13 -20.70 -0.18
C LEU A 218 6.09 -21.05 -1.33
N LEU A 219 6.25 -20.13 -2.28
CA LEU A 219 7.11 -20.37 -3.44
C LEU A 219 8.54 -19.95 -3.13
N ILE A 220 8.75 -18.69 -2.73
CA ILE A 220 10.09 -18.11 -2.67
C ILE A 220 10.94 -18.68 -1.53
N ASP A 221 10.34 -18.97 -0.38
CA ASP A 221 11.02 -19.54 0.78
C ASP A 221 10.84 -21.06 0.82
N LYS A 222 9.60 -21.56 0.94
CA LYS A 222 9.36 -23.00 1.17
C LYS A 222 9.69 -23.90 -0.01
N THR A 223 9.51 -23.42 -1.24
CA THR A 223 9.80 -24.21 -2.45
C THR A 223 11.21 -23.94 -2.97
N LEU A 224 11.58 -22.67 -3.13
CA LEU A 224 12.83 -22.27 -3.77
C LEU A 224 14.01 -22.08 -2.79
N GLY A 225 13.76 -22.03 -1.48
CA GLY A 225 14.81 -22.00 -0.46
C GLY A 225 15.67 -20.74 -0.47
N VAL A 226 15.14 -19.60 -0.92
CA VAL A 226 15.92 -18.34 -1.02
C VAL A 226 16.30 -17.79 0.36
N GLY A 227 15.50 -18.07 1.39
CA GLY A 227 15.71 -17.60 2.76
C GLY A 227 15.17 -16.19 3.01
N PHE A 228 15.35 -15.71 4.25
CA PHE A 228 14.89 -14.42 4.73
C PHE A 228 15.96 -13.79 5.63
N ASP A 229 16.38 -12.55 5.30
CA ASP A 229 17.29 -11.77 6.14
C ASP A 229 16.50 -11.08 7.25
N ASP A 230 16.71 -11.50 8.49
CA ASP A 230 16.06 -10.91 9.66
C ASP A 230 16.77 -9.62 10.11
N TYR A 231 16.00 -8.53 10.24
CA TYR A 231 16.46 -7.21 10.67
C TYR A 231 16.00 -6.86 12.11
N GLY A 232 15.60 -7.85 12.90
CA GLY A 232 15.17 -7.69 14.29
C GLY A 232 16.18 -6.95 15.19
N ASP A 233 17.48 -7.04 14.88
CA ASP A 233 18.54 -6.31 15.58
C ASP A 233 18.43 -4.77 15.45
N TRP A 234 17.79 -4.29 14.37
CA TRP A 234 17.57 -2.86 14.11
C TRP A 234 16.11 -2.44 14.28
N LEU A 235 15.16 -3.37 14.10
CA LEU A 235 13.72 -3.13 14.09
C LEU A 235 13.01 -4.10 15.06
N PRO A 236 12.91 -3.76 16.35
CA PRO A 236 12.50 -4.72 17.40
C PRO A 236 11.00 -5.02 17.45
N CYS A 237 10.16 -4.33 16.66
CA CYS A 237 8.71 -4.57 16.65
C CYS A 237 8.36 -5.79 15.77
N ASP A 238 7.89 -6.88 16.37
CA ASP A 238 7.58 -8.15 15.70
C ASP A 238 6.09 -8.55 15.79
N ARG A 239 5.27 -7.78 16.51
CA ARG A 239 3.85 -8.08 16.79
C ARG A 239 3.00 -6.83 16.75
N ALA A 240 1.72 -7.01 16.43
CA ALA A 240 0.72 -5.96 16.47
C ALA A 240 -0.62 -6.50 17.00
N ILE A 241 -1.35 -5.64 17.72
CA ILE A 241 -2.76 -5.86 18.06
C ILE A 241 -3.52 -4.70 17.43
N ALA A 242 -4.45 -5.03 16.53
CA ALA A 242 -5.25 -4.04 15.82
C ALA A 242 -6.73 -4.23 16.15
N VAL A 243 -7.42 -3.11 16.34
CA VAL A 243 -8.87 -3.07 16.58
C VAL A 243 -9.46 -1.91 15.80
N GLN A 244 -10.63 -2.12 15.23
CA GLN A 244 -11.41 -1.07 14.58
C GLN A 244 -12.31 -0.41 15.60
N THR A 245 -12.41 0.91 15.56
CA THR A 245 -13.21 1.72 16.48
C THR A 245 -14.24 2.55 15.73
N GLN A 246 -15.38 2.82 16.36
CA GLN A 246 -16.38 3.70 15.77
C GLN A 246 -15.82 5.13 15.66
N SER A 247 -16.07 5.79 14.54
CA SER A 247 -15.70 7.20 14.40
C SER A 247 -16.56 8.07 15.32
N THR A 248 -15.93 8.97 16.06
CA THR A 248 -16.58 9.89 17.00
C THR A 248 -16.59 11.35 16.53
N ARG A 249 -16.02 11.63 15.34
CA ARG A 249 -15.88 12.97 14.76
C ARG A 249 -15.50 12.90 13.27
N PRO A 250 -15.44 14.03 12.54
CA PRO A 250 -14.94 14.05 11.17
C PRO A 250 -13.52 13.46 11.05
N PRO A 251 -13.20 12.77 9.94
CA PRO A 251 -11.90 12.13 9.76
C PRO A 251 -10.79 13.16 9.59
N ARG A 252 -9.69 12.97 10.32
CA ARG A 252 -8.48 13.78 10.17
C ARG A 252 -7.81 13.48 8.83
N PRO A 253 -7.25 14.48 8.13
CA PRO A 253 -6.57 14.25 6.85
C PRO A 253 -5.12 13.76 7.05
N TYR A 254 -4.83 12.95 8.07
CA TYR A 254 -3.49 12.44 8.36
C TYR A 254 -3.53 11.18 9.24
N THR A 255 -2.48 10.37 9.12
CA THR A 255 -2.24 9.23 10.02
C THR A 255 -1.62 9.74 11.32
N ARG A 256 -1.92 9.12 12.46
CA ARG A 256 -1.15 9.34 13.69
C ARG A 256 -0.21 8.17 13.95
N SER A 257 0.96 8.47 14.48
CA SER A 257 1.96 7.54 14.98
C SER A 257 2.31 7.94 16.41
N ILE A 258 1.79 7.19 17.38
CA ILE A 258 1.86 7.54 18.80
C ILE A 258 2.84 6.59 19.47
N ALA A 259 3.99 7.10 19.92
CA ALA A 259 4.97 6.28 20.62
C ALA A 259 4.48 5.87 22.02
N HIS A 260 4.80 4.64 22.40
CA HIS A 260 4.55 4.04 23.71
C HIS A 260 5.87 3.50 24.29
N SER A 261 5.81 2.93 25.50
CA SER A 261 6.99 2.39 26.19
C SER A 261 7.70 1.24 25.47
N ALA A 262 6.98 0.48 24.63
CA ALA A 262 7.52 -0.70 23.94
C ALA A 262 6.91 -0.85 22.52
N GLY A 263 6.85 0.25 21.76
CA GLY A 263 6.33 0.26 20.40
C GLY A 263 5.58 1.55 20.09
N TRP A 264 4.66 1.49 19.14
CA TRP A 264 3.86 2.64 18.74
C TRP A 264 2.49 2.18 18.25
N GLN A 265 1.52 3.09 18.30
CA GLN A 265 0.16 2.88 17.84
C GLN A 265 -0.11 3.73 16.60
N TRP A 266 -0.67 3.13 15.55
CA TRP A 266 -1.22 3.88 14.44
C TRP A 266 -2.69 4.24 14.69
N GLN A 267 -3.11 5.37 14.13
CA GLN A 267 -4.53 5.72 14.00
C GLN A 267 -4.82 6.16 12.56
N ILE A 268 -5.74 5.46 11.89
CA ILE A 268 -5.99 5.60 10.45
C ILE A 268 -7.49 5.88 10.23
N PRO A 269 -7.88 7.14 10.00
CA PRO A 269 -9.29 7.49 9.87
C PRO A 269 -9.86 7.05 8.51
N LEU A 270 -10.93 6.28 8.53
CA LEU A 270 -11.78 5.97 7.37
C LEU A 270 -13.08 6.78 7.42
N GLN A 271 -13.94 6.67 6.41
CA GLN A 271 -15.16 7.47 6.34
C GLN A 271 -16.15 7.20 7.49
N HIS A 272 -16.17 5.98 8.03
CA HIS A 272 -17.15 5.53 9.03
C HIS A 272 -16.53 4.96 10.32
N ARG A 273 -15.21 4.78 10.36
CA ARG A 273 -14.48 4.15 11.47
C ARG A 273 -13.04 4.64 11.55
N VAL A 274 -12.32 4.25 12.59
CA VAL A 274 -10.89 4.53 12.81
C VAL A 274 -10.17 3.27 13.25
#